data_AF-A0A8H7ZQN8-F1
#
_entry.id   AF-A0A8H7ZQN8-F1
#
_cell.length_a   1.000
_cell.length_b   1.000
_cell.length_c   1.000
_cell.angle_alpha   90.00
_cell.angle_beta   90.00
_cell.angle_gamma   90.00
#
_symmetry.space_group_name_H-M   'P 1'
#
loop_
_entity.id
_entity.type
_entity.pdbx_description
1 polymer ?
#
loop_
_entity_poly.entity_id
_entity_poly.type
_entity_poly.pdbx_seq_one_letter_code
_entity_poly.pdbx_strand_id
1 'polypeptide(L)' 'MGGKGLKPTQVGSYLRQIVDGIYFCHSHRILHRDLKPQNLLIDRTGIIKLADFGLARAFGVPLRPYTHEVRRIGIS' A
#
# COMPACT_ATOMS: atom_id res chain seq x y z
N MET A 1 -17.10 24.69 -8.04
CA MET A 1 -16.08 24.69 -6.97
C MET A 1 -14.83 24.00 -7.51
N GLY A 2 -13.92 24.74 -8.15
CA GLY A 2 -12.72 24.18 -8.77
C GLY A 2 -11.74 23.71 -7.69
N GLY A 3 -11.47 22.41 -7.63
CA GLY A 3 -10.48 21.86 -6.70
C GLY A 3 -9.12 22.47 -6.99
N LYS A 4 -8.56 23.20 -6.02
CA LYS A 4 -7.15 23.59 -6.09
C LYS A 4 -6.33 22.30 -6.12
N GLY A 5 -5.69 22.04 -7.26
CA GLY A 5 -4.78 20.91 -7.40
C GLY A 5 -3.67 20.94 -6.35
N LEU A 6 -3.03 19.79 -6.13
CA LEU A 6 -1.93 19.68 -5.18
C LEU A 6 -0.79 20.63 -5.58
N LYS A 7 -0.20 21.33 -4.59
CA LYS A 7 1.01 22.12 -4.84
C LYS A 7 2.15 21.17 -5.24
N PRO A 8 3.08 21.59 -6.11
CA PRO A 8 4.23 20.75 -6.50
C PRO A 8 5.04 20.22 -5.31
N THR A 9 5.16 21.01 -4.24
CA THR A 9 5.81 20.60 -2.99
C THR A 9 5.09 19.47 -2.26
N GLN A 10 3.75 19.45 -2.31
CA GLN A 10 2.94 18.38 -1.75
C GLN A 10 3.05 17.10 -2.58
N VAL A 11 3.07 17.23 -3.91
CA VAL A 11 3.25 16.09 -4.82
C VAL A 11 4.57 15.36 -4.53
N GLY A 12 5.68 16.10 -4.40
CA GLY A 12 6.99 15.51 -4.08
C GLY A 12 7.01 14.83 -2.71
N SER A 13 6.39 15.43 -1.70
CA SER A 13 6.27 14.82 -0.36
C SER A 13 5.46 13.53 -0.40
N TYR A 14 4.32 13.54 -1.09
CA TYR A 14 3.42 12.40 -1.19
C TYR A 14 4.03 11.24 -1.96
N LEU A 15 4.69 11.52 -3.09
CA LEU A 15 5.40 10.49 -3.85
C LEU A 15 6.47 9.80 -3.00
N ARG A 16 7.24 10.56 -2.21
CA ARG A 16 8.26 9.98 -1.33
C ARG A 16 7.63 9.04 -0.30
N GLN A 17 6.57 9.47 0.38
CA GLN A 17 5.86 8.66 1.37
C GLN A 17 5.27 7.37 0.78
N ILE A 18 4.72 7.43 -0.43
CA ILE A 18 4.19 6.26 -1.13
C ILE A 18 5.32 5.26 -1.46
N VAL A 19 6.43 5.76 -1.99
CA VAL A 19 7.58 4.92 -2.33
C VAL A 19 8.17 4.26 -1.09
N ASP A 20 8.32 5.00 0.01
CA ASP A 20 8.81 4.48 1.28
C ASP A 20 7.87 3.40 1.86
N GLY A 21 6.55 3.62 1.79
CA GLY A 21 5.55 2.64 2.21
C GLY A 21 5.58 1.36 1.36
N ILE A 22 5.76 1.48 0.05
CA ILE A 22 5.89 0.33 -0.85
C ILE A 22 7.20 -0.41 -0.64
N TYR A 23 8.30 0.33 -0.44
CA TYR A 23 9.60 -0.24 -0.10
C TYR A 23 9.52 -1.07 1.18
N PHE A 24 8.85 -0.55 2.22
CA PHE A 24 8.58 -1.30 3.45
C PHE A 24 7.76 -2.57 3.18
N CYS A 25 6.72 -2.51 2.35
CA CYS A 25 5.96 -3.71 1.99
C CYS A 25 6.87 -4.76 1.31
N HIS A 26 7.70 -4.32 0.37
CA HIS A 26 8.61 -5.20 -0.36
C HIS A 26 9.70 -5.80 0.51
N SER A 27 10.24 -5.05 1.49
CA SER A 27 11.21 -5.60 2.46
C SER A 27 10.60 -6.70 3.32
N HIS A 28 9.29 -6.64 3.55
CA HIS A 28 8.50 -7.68 4.24
C HIS A 28 7.93 -8.74 3.30
N ARG A 29 8.43 -8.82 2.05
CA ARG A 29 8.00 -9.78 1.02
C ARG A 29 6.51 -9.68 0.67
N ILE A 30 5.89 -8.51 0.83
CA ILE A 30 4.48 -8.25 0.49
C ILE A 30 4.41 -7.37 -0.76
N LEU A 31 3.79 -7.86 -1.83
CA LEU A 31 3.37 -7.01 -2.96
C LEU A 31 1.99 -6.44 -2.68
N HIS A 32 1.82 -5.11 -2.79
CA HIS A 32 0.50 -4.48 -2.63
C HIS A 32 -0.45 -4.82 -3.79
N ARG A 33 0.05 -4.82 -5.03
CA ARG A 33 -0.64 -5.12 -6.31
C ARG A 33 -1.85 -4.25 -6.70
N ASP A 34 -2.48 -3.54 -5.77
CA ASP A 34 -3.58 -2.61 -6.04
C ASP A 34 -3.26 -1.18 -5.58
N LEU A 35 -2.19 -0.61 -6.14
CA LEU A 35 -1.79 0.75 -5.83
C LEU A 35 -2.59 1.73 -6.68
N LYS A 36 -3.61 2.35 -6.07
CA LYS A 36 -4.48 3.36 -6.70
C LYS A 36 -4.73 4.52 -5.72
N PRO A 37 -5.03 5.74 -6.19
CA PRO A 37 -5.24 6.90 -5.32
C PRO A 37 -6.28 6.68 -4.22
N GLN A 38 -7.30 5.86 -4.48
CA GLN A 38 -8.35 5.51 -3.52
C GLN A 38 -7.82 4.72 -2.31
N ASN A 39 -6.68 4.03 -2.48
CA ASN A 39 -6.01 3.23 -1.45
C ASN A 39 -4.90 4.03 -0.72
N LEU A 40 -4.75 5.33 -1.03
CA LEU A 40 -3.82 6.24 -0.39
C LEU A 40 -4.59 7.14 0.58
N LEU A 41 -4.66 6.73 1.84
CA LEU A 41 -5.34 7.52 2.87
C LEU A 41 -4.43 8.66 3.31
N ILE A 42 -4.92 9.89 3.24
CA ILE A 42 -4.19 11.08 3.67
C ILE A 42 -4.85 11.61 4.94
N ASP A 43 -4.08 11.76 6.00
CA ASP A 43 -4.59 12.39 7.23
C ASP A 43 -4.58 13.93 7.16
N ARG A 44 -5.14 14.58 8.19
CA ARG A 44 -5.20 16.05 8.26
C ARG A 44 -3.81 16.70 8.36
N THR A 45 -2.78 15.94 8.69
CA THR A 45 -1.39 16.40 8.79
C THR A 45 -0.59 16.17 7.50
N GLY A 46 -1.19 15.55 6.48
CA GLY A 46 -0.56 15.26 5.20
C GLY A 46 0.30 14.00 5.19
N ILE A 47 0.08 13.08 6.12
CA ILE A 47 0.72 11.76 6.13
C ILE A 47 -0.09 10.78 5.30
N ILE A 48 0.59 10.02 4.44
CA ILE A 48 0.01 8.98 3.60
C ILE A 48 0.12 7.62 4.29
N LYS A 49 -1.00 6.89 4.30
CA LYS A 49 -1.08 5.50 4.71
C LYS A 49 -1.59 4.65 3.56
N LEU A 50 -0.86 3.59 3.24
CA LEU A 50 -1.30 2.58 2.29
C LEU A 50 -2.44 1.76 2.92
N ALA A 51 -3.52 1.58 2.17
CA ALA A 51 -4.70 0.83 2.58
C ALA A 51 -5.07 -0.22 1.52
N ASP A 52 -5.98 -1.11 1.90
CA ASP A 52 -6.49 -2.20 1.05
C ASP A 52 -5.39 -3.16 0.54
N PHE A 53 -4.94 -3.99 1.49
CA PHE A 53 -4.08 -5.15 1.21
C PHE A 53 -4.89 -6.39 0.80
N GLY A 54 -6.16 -6.24 0.38
CA GLY A 54 -7.04 -7.37 0.02
C GLY A 54 -6.50 -8.19 -1.16
N LEU A 55 -5.69 -7.57 -2.02
CA LEU A 55 -4.97 -8.23 -3.11
C LEU A 55 -3.48 -8.41 -2.81
N ALA A 56 -3.01 -8.12 -1.61
CA ALA A 56 -1.59 -8.23 -1.30
C ALA A 56 -1.15 -9.70 -1.30
N ARG A 57 0.08 -9.97 -1.79
CA ARG A 57 0.59 -11.34 -1.91
C ARG A 57 2.04 -11.43 -1.46
N ALA A 58 2.34 -12.49 -0.71
CA ALA A 58 3.72 -12.84 -0.38
C ALA A 58 4.48 -13.23 -1.67
N PHE A 59 5.69 -12.70 -1.89
CA PHE A 59 6.50 -12.99 -3.07
C PHE A 59 7.94 -13.42 -2.71
N GLY A 60 8.38 -14.53 -3.31
CA GLY A 60 9.69 -15.16 -3.14
C GLY A 60 9.69 -16.56 -3.79
N VAL A 61 10.79 -16.97 -4.42
CA VAL A 61 10.90 -18.24 -5.19
C VAL A 61 11.46 -19.37 -4.32
N PRO A 62 11.00 -20.64 -4.49
CA PRO A 62 10.05 -21.07 -5.50
C PRO A 62 8.59 -21.10 -5.05
N LEU A 63 7.79 -20.57 -5.98
CA LEU A 63 6.37 -20.76 -6.17
C LEU A 63 5.97 -22.22 -5.92
N ARG A 64 5.40 -22.51 -4.75
CA ARG A 64 4.52 -23.67 -4.65
C ARG A 64 3.11 -23.21 -5.04
N PRO A 65 2.44 -23.87 -6.00
CA PRO A 65 1.05 -23.54 -6.32
C PRO A 65 0.20 -24.08 -5.18
N TYR A 66 -0.01 -23.31 -4.13
CA TYR A 66 -0.95 -23.69 -3.09
C TYR A 66 -2.29 -22.96 -3.24
N THR A 67 -3.21 -23.79 -3.69
CA THR A 67 -4.66 -23.84 -3.50
C THR A 67 -5.22 -22.99 -2.35
N HIS A 68 -6.43 -22.47 -2.59
CA HIS A 68 -7.28 -21.73 -1.65
C HIS A 68 -7.31 -22.38 -0.25
N GLU A 69 -6.63 -21.76 0.72
CA GLU A 69 -6.93 -22.00 2.12
C GLU A 69 -6.98 -20.65 2.85
N VAL A 70 -8.20 -20.25 3.23
CA VAL A 70 -8.48 -19.07 4.04
C VAL A 70 -7.94 -19.33 5.44
N ARG A 71 -6.83 -18.70 5.82
CA ARG A 71 -6.34 -18.73 7.20
C ARG A 71 -6.87 -17.51 7.96
N ARG A 72 -7.90 -17.76 8.77
CA ARG A 72 -8.33 -16.89 9.86
C ARG A 72 -7.30 -17.02 10.98
N ILE A 73 -6.53 -15.96 11.26
CA ILE A 73 -5.78 -15.88 12.51
C ILE A 73 -6.60 -15.00 13.46
N GLY A 74 -7.34 -15.67 14.35
CA GLY A 74 -7.80 -15.06 15.59
C GLY A 74 -6.66 -15.14 16.60
N ILE A 75 -6.34 -14.02 17.22
CA ILE A 75 -5.49 -14.00 18.42
C ILE A 75 -6.44 -14.03 19.62
N SER A 76 -6.23 -15.00 20.51
CA SER A 76 -6.77 -15.02 21.87
C SER A 76 -5.69 -14.64 22.85
#